data_AF-A0AAV5UBP0-F1
#
_entry.id   AF-A0AAV5UBP0-F1
#
_cell.length_a   1.000
_cell.length_b   1.000
_cell.length_c   1.000
_cell.angle_alpha   90.00
_cell.angle_beta   90.00
_cell.angle_gamma   90.00
#
_symmetry.space_group_name_H-M   'P 1'
#
loop_
_entity.id
_entity.type
_entity.pdbx_description
1 polymer ?
#
loop_
_entity_poly.entity_id
_entity_poly.type
_entity_poly.pdbx_seq_one_letter_code
_entity_poly.pdbx_strand_id
1 'polypeptide(L)'
;FQTEFDHLRSIANVAEREAKAASLSHGPEISIRSKRGIMDEVHVWNVRPGKGIVEESIAPRFLRSLRNKRGFMEEEFHWSNGKGRIVERNPSPGLLQQFGNGLDNLSKGMANKFGWGGDSKDNYSPVPNGEGVGQVNENNGGSRGGGFLSQLVDKFHLPIPKMMLKDPMAYVPDSMKNAVTYLKQKWGELSAAAKGMISEVCRTRINCQSQTQNAINLRNTVKEKLRQFRMMFGVGNEKELEEQFDRTQQVKKALLSRAGLDKEVEPADDGVFDSDTLLTTKQSEMLLNQLGQGGRSGVEPVPEAPSRSAKRAAIYFEDEFFQKWDLHSPIPYIFDSSLAAYERTDIRDALSEISSKTCIRFAEQFYKPNRYHINYVKISSTTFCGLSYIGRTAPANPIYLSFACGETKGVALHETLHALGVAHEHVRMDRDQHIRVDWSNIDPRYYDAFAVSDPKTFTTYGVKYDYGSIMHYRWNSAAINPQKGTMIPLVNEAANSRLLGQRKGLSQTDVELLNKLYCKPDSCQDTNVYCGAWALQGVCTRSSNNVWMGQNCRKSCGLC
;
A
#
# COMPACT_ATOMS: atom_id res chain seq x y z
N PHE A 1 -24.43 -2.98 -11.98
CA PHE A 1 -25.58 -3.38 -12.82
C PHE A 1 -25.19 -4.12 -14.09
N GLN A 2 -24.81 -3.50 -15.21
CA GLN A 2 -24.46 -4.26 -16.42
C GLN A 2 -23.30 -5.24 -16.18
N THR A 3 -22.29 -4.81 -15.42
CA THR A 3 -21.14 -5.64 -15.04
C THR A 3 -21.50 -6.79 -14.09
N GLU A 4 -22.50 -6.60 -13.20
CA GLU A 4 -23.04 -7.67 -12.35
C GLU A 4 -23.93 -8.63 -13.15
N PHE A 5 -24.66 -8.11 -14.14
CA PHE A 5 -25.47 -8.88 -15.08
C PHE A 5 -24.58 -9.79 -15.95
N ASP A 6 -23.46 -9.28 -16.44
CA ASP A 6 -22.48 -10.05 -17.22
C ASP A 6 -21.73 -11.07 -16.35
N HIS A 7 -21.50 -10.77 -15.06
CA HIS A 7 -20.88 -11.70 -14.12
C HIS A 7 -21.80 -12.87 -13.76
N LEU A 8 -23.09 -12.61 -13.52
CA LEU A 8 -24.07 -13.67 -13.27
C LEU A 8 -24.31 -14.55 -14.52
N ARG A 9 -24.27 -13.95 -15.72
CA ARG A 9 -24.36 -14.67 -17.00
C ARG A 9 -23.12 -15.55 -17.23
N SER A 10 -21.94 -15.07 -16.85
CA SER A 10 -20.68 -15.83 -16.90
C SER A 10 -20.73 -17.05 -15.97
N ILE A 11 -21.23 -16.88 -14.73
CA ILE A 11 -21.35 -17.97 -13.76
C ILE A 11 -22.36 -19.03 -14.23
N ALA A 12 -23.51 -18.61 -14.78
CA ALA A 12 -24.50 -19.52 -15.36
C ALA A 12 -23.93 -20.34 -16.53
N ASN A 13 -23.14 -19.70 -17.41
CA ASN A 13 -22.50 -20.35 -18.55
C ASN A 13 -21.37 -21.31 -18.16
N VAL A 14 -20.78 -21.18 -16.96
CA VAL A 14 -19.78 -22.10 -16.42
C VAL A 14 -20.47 -23.30 -15.78
N ALA A 15 -21.52 -23.06 -14.98
CA ALA A 15 -22.32 -24.13 -14.38
C ALA A 15 -22.97 -25.05 -15.43
N GLU A 16 -23.43 -24.49 -16.54
CA GLU A 16 -24.01 -25.27 -17.66
C GLU A 16 -22.96 -26.12 -18.41
N ARG A 17 -21.72 -25.64 -18.48
CA ARG A 17 -20.60 -26.38 -19.09
C ARG A 17 -20.11 -27.52 -18.21
N GLU A 18 -20.05 -27.32 -16.90
CA GLU A 18 -19.68 -28.36 -15.95
C GLU A 18 -20.77 -29.45 -15.82
N ALA A 19 -22.04 -29.07 -15.90
CA ALA A 19 -23.16 -30.02 -15.93
C ALA A 19 -23.15 -30.92 -17.17
N LYS A 20 -22.80 -30.38 -18.35
CA LYS A 20 -22.63 -31.16 -19.60
C LYS A 20 -21.41 -32.08 -19.57
N ALA A 21 -20.32 -31.67 -18.91
CA ALA A 21 -19.10 -32.47 -18.81
C ALA A 21 -19.22 -33.68 -17.88
N ALA A 22 -20.19 -33.69 -16.96
CA ALA A 22 -20.38 -34.73 -15.95
C ALA A 22 -21.34 -35.88 -16.36
N SER A 23 -21.90 -35.87 -17.57
CA SER A 23 -22.88 -36.86 -18.06
C SER A 23 -24.03 -37.15 -17.08
N LEU A 24 -24.46 -36.13 -16.32
CA LEU A 24 -25.63 -36.19 -15.45
C LEU A 24 -26.88 -35.91 -16.28
N SER A 25 -27.82 -36.84 -16.31
CA SER A 25 -29.06 -36.72 -17.12
C SER A 25 -30.08 -35.74 -16.53
N HIS A 26 -29.85 -35.18 -15.33
CA HIS A 26 -30.74 -34.24 -14.65
C HIS A 26 -29.92 -33.16 -13.93
N GLY A 27 -30.26 -31.88 -14.15
CA GLY A 27 -29.63 -30.72 -13.51
C GLY A 27 -30.13 -30.47 -12.08
N PRO A 28 -29.50 -29.54 -11.33
CA PRO A 28 -29.90 -29.21 -9.95
C PRO A 28 -31.26 -28.50 -9.87
N GLU A 29 -32.08 -28.85 -8.88
CA GLU A 29 -33.32 -28.14 -8.55
C GLU A 29 -33.09 -27.11 -7.43
N ILE A 30 -33.53 -25.87 -7.68
CA ILE A 30 -33.43 -24.76 -6.74
C ILE A 30 -34.84 -24.39 -6.28
N SER A 31 -35.08 -24.43 -4.97
CA SER A 31 -36.35 -24.02 -4.37
C SER A 31 -36.16 -22.77 -3.52
N ILE A 32 -36.96 -21.74 -3.82
CA ILE A 32 -36.99 -20.47 -3.09
C ILE A 32 -38.35 -20.35 -2.42
N ARG A 33 -38.39 -20.25 -1.08
CA ARG A 33 -39.64 -20.00 -0.34
C ARG A 33 -39.68 -18.57 0.20
N SER A 34 -40.75 -17.87 -0.13
CA SER A 34 -41.10 -16.56 0.42
C SER A 34 -42.18 -16.73 1.49
N LYS A 35 -41.97 -16.17 2.67
CA LYS A 35 -43.03 -15.94 3.66
C LYS A 35 -43.26 -14.44 3.75
N ARG A 36 -44.43 -13.98 3.31
CA ARG A 36 -44.86 -12.57 3.35
C ARG A 36 -43.93 -11.59 2.62
N GLY A 37 -43.47 -11.96 1.43
CA GLY A 37 -42.82 -11.02 0.51
C GLY A 37 -41.36 -10.66 0.84
N ILE A 38 -40.73 -11.33 1.82
CA ILE A 38 -39.32 -11.18 2.14
C ILE A 38 -38.62 -12.53 1.86
N MET A 39 -37.52 -12.51 1.11
CA MET A 39 -36.71 -13.71 0.83
C MET A 39 -35.90 -14.07 2.07
N ASP A 40 -36.32 -15.12 2.79
CA ASP A 40 -35.68 -15.51 4.05
C ASP A 40 -34.85 -16.80 3.94
N GLU A 41 -35.05 -17.69 2.96
CA GLU A 41 -34.26 -18.93 2.82
C GLU A 41 -34.11 -19.41 1.36
N VAL A 42 -32.93 -19.93 1.01
CA VAL A 42 -32.62 -20.57 -0.28
C VAL A 42 -32.07 -21.97 -0.01
N HIS A 43 -32.69 -22.98 -0.61
CA HIS A 43 -32.30 -24.39 -0.47
C HIS A 43 -31.90 -24.96 -1.84
N VAL A 44 -30.76 -25.66 -1.89
CA VAL A 44 -30.24 -26.31 -3.09
C VAL A 44 -30.19 -27.81 -2.84
N TRP A 45 -30.82 -28.59 -3.72
CA TRP A 45 -30.89 -30.03 -3.58
C TRP A 45 -30.08 -30.72 -4.67
N ASN A 46 -29.20 -31.65 -4.28
CA ASN A 46 -28.49 -32.53 -5.21
C ASN A 46 -29.01 -33.96 -5.06
N VAL A 47 -29.60 -34.50 -6.13
CA VAL A 47 -30.09 -35.88 -6.16
C VAL A 47 -28.99 -36.79 -6.73
N ARG A 48 -28.54 -37.79 -5.96
CA ARG A 48 -27.68 -38.88 -6.46
C ARG A 48 -28.47 -40.20 -6.51
N PRO A 49 -28.28 -41.07 -7.51
CA PRO A 49 -29.00 -42.33 -7.55
C PRO A 49 -28.52 -43.27 -6.43
N GLY A 50 -29.44 -43.77 -5.61
CA GLY A 50 -29.20 -44.90 -4.70
C GLY A 50 -28.76 -44.57 -3.26
N LYS A 51 -28.59 -43.31 -2.88
CA LYS A 51 -28.41 -42.90 -1.47
C LYS A 51 -29.20 -41.61 -1.24
N GLY A 52 -29.95 -41.55 -0.13
CA GLY A 52 -30.98 -40.55 0.14
C GLY A 52 -30.53 -39.07 0.12
N ILE A 53 -31.54 -38.19 0.21
CA ILE A 53 -31.45 -36.73 0.14
C ILE A 53 -30.45 -36.17 1.18
N VAL A 54 -29.53 -35.30 0.74
CA VAL A 54 -28.64 -34.53 1.62
C VAL A 54 -29.01 -33.05 1.53
N GLU A 55 -29.38 -32.45 2.66
CA GLU A 55 -29.68 -31.02 2.79
C GLU A 55 -28.40 -30.26 3.17
N GLU A 56 -28.00 -29.26 2.38
CA GLU A 56 -26.96 -28.30 2.77
C GLU A 56 -27.60 -26.93 3.04
N SER A 57 -27.67 -26.52 4.31
CA SER A 57 -28.15 -25.19 4.69
C SER A 57 -27.03 -24.15 4.61
N ILE A 58 -27.24 -23.04 3.89
CA ILE A 58 -26.32 -21.90 3.89
C ILE A 58 -26.69 -20.96 5.05
N ALA A 59 -25.71 -20.67 5.92
CA ALA A 59 -25.92 -20.03 7.24
C ALA A 59 -26.42 -18.54 7.22
N PRO A 60 -27.06 -18.04 8.31
CA PRO A 60 -27.92 -16.84 8.32
C PRO A 60 -27.22 -15.47 8.24
N ARG A 61 -25.91 -15.40 7.97
CA ARG A 61 -25.14 -14.14 8.05
C ARG A 61 -25.33 -13.21 6.84
N PHE A 62 -25.83 -13.71 5.73
CA PHE A 62 -26.03 -12.93 4.50
C PHE A 62 -27.25 -12.00 4.58
N LEU A 63 -28.32 -12.42 5.26
CA LEU A 63 -29.60 -11.69 5.32
C LEU A 63 -29.60 -10.52 6.32
N ARG A 64 -28.62 -10.44 7.22
CA ARG A 64 -28.50 -9.32 8.18
C ARG A 64 -28.02 -8.02 7.51
N SER A 65 -27.41 -8.12 6.33
CA SER A 65 -26.95 -6.96 5.53
C SER A 65 -28.09 -6.23 4.81
N LEU A 66 -29.18 -6.94 4.49
CA LEU A 66 -30.33 -6.38 3.76
C LEU A 66 -31.29 -5.59 4.67
N ARG A 67 -31.27 -5.81 5.99
CA ARG A 67 -32.16 -5.16 6.96
C ARG A 67 -31.84 -3.68 7.20
N ASN A 68 -30.66 -3.19 6.83
CA ASN A 68 -30.19 -1.83 7.15
C ASN A 68 -30.29 -0.81 6.00
N LYS A 69 -30.97 -1.13 4.90
CA LYS A 69 -31.28 -0.14 3.85
C LYS A 69 -32.80 0.02 3.73
N ARG A 70 -33.38 0.87 4.59
CA ARG A 70 -34.76 1.36 4.39
C ARG A 70 -34.79 2.33 3.22
N GLY A 71 -35.75 2.14 2.33
CA GLY A 71 -36.10 3.14 1.32
C GLY A 71 -36.79 2.54 0.11
N PHE A 72 -37.89 1.78 0.30
CA PHE A 72 -38.86 1.59 -0.78
C PHE A 72 -40.26 1.52 -0.17
N MET A 73 -41.16 2.34 -0.72
CA MET A 73 -42.54 2.52 -0.32
C MET A 73 -43.37 1.25 -0.56
N GLU A 74 -44.35 1.07 0.31
CA GLU A 74 -45.43 0.07 0.24
C GLU A 74 -46.23 0.22 -1.06
N GLU A 75 -46.44 -0.87 -1.78
CA GLU A 75 -47.68 -1.12 -2.52
C GLU A 75 -48.09 -2.58 -2.30
N GLU A 76 -49.27 -2.75 -1.69
CA GLU A 76 -49.89 -4.03 -1.39
C GLU A 76 -50.38 -4.72 -2.66
N PHE A 77 -50.10 -6.02 -2.82
CA PHE A 77 -50.89 -6.91 -3.65
C PHE A 77 -51.25 -8.18 -2.87
N HIS A 78 -52.53 -8.30 -2.54
CA HIS A 78 -53.15 -9.52 -2.03
C HIS A 78 -53.17 -10.60 -3.12
N TRP A 79 -53.02 -11.88 -2.75
CA TRP A 79 -53.79 -13.00 -3.34
C TRP A 79 -53.78 -14.25 -2.40
N SER A 80 -54.82 -15.07 -2.58
CA SER A 80 -55.47 -15.95 -1.62
C SER A 80 -54.91 -17.39 -1.51
N ASN A 81 -55.21 -18.01 -0.36
CA ASN A 81 -54.96 -19.41 0.02
C ASN A 81 -55.35 -20.48 -1.02
N GLY A 82 -54.57 -21.57 -1.09
CA GLY A 82 -54.99 -22.83 -1.70
C GLY A 82 -54.00 -23.98 -1.46
N LYS A 83 -54.40 -24.99 -0.67
CA LYS A 83 -53.70 -26.28 -0.52
C LYS A 83 -53.88 -27.11 -1.80
N GLY A 84 -52.82 -27.76 -2.31
CA GLY A 84 -52.93 -28.68 -3.45
C GLY A 84 -51.71 -29.59 -3.62
N ARG A 85 -51.97 -30.88 -3.88
CA ARG A 85 -51.07 -32.03 -4.00
C ARG A 85 -49.99 -31.91 -5.08
N ILE A 86 -48.88 -32.61 -4.85
CA ILE A 86 -47.88 -32.98 -5.87
C ILE A 86 -48.52 -34.04 -6.80
N VAL A 87 -48.51 -33.76 -8.10
CA VAL A 87 -48.73 -34.74 -9.17
C VAL A 87 -47.59 -34.58 -10.17
N GLU A 88 -46.79 -35.64 -10.34
CA GLU A 88 -45.79 -35.75 -11.40
C GLU A 88 -46.45 -35.68 -12.78
N ARG A 89 -46.05 -34.71 -13.60
CA ARG A 89 -46.11 -34.80 -15.06
C ARG A 89 -44.87 -34.16 -15.67
N ASN A 90 -44.16 -34.92 -16.49
CA ASN A 90 -43.07 -34.46 -17.36
C ASN A 90 -43.48 -33.19 -18.16
N PRO A 91 -42.61 -32.19 -18.31
CA PRO A 91 -42.95 -30.98 -19.05
C PRO A 91 -42.73 -31.15 -20.56
N SER A 92 -43.74 -30.78 -21.34
CA SER A 92 -43.60 -30.43 -22.76
C SER A 92 -42.87 -29.07 -22.91
N PRO A 93 -42.18 -28.82 -24.03
CA PRO A 93 -41.40 -27.59 -24.22
C PRO A 93 -42.31 -26.39 -24.47
N GLY A 94 -42.53 -25.56 -23.45
CA GLY A 94 -43.36 -24.35 -23.56
C GLY A 94 -43.05 -23.21 -22.58
N LEU A 95 -42.03 -23.34 -21.73
CA LEU A 95 -41.76 -22.37 -20.64
C LEU A 95 -40.80 -21.23 -21.01
N LEU A 96 -40.06 -21.34 -22.12
CA LEU A 96 -39.15 -20.28 -22.60
C LEU A 96 -39.88 -19.11 -23.28
N GLN A 97 -41.08 -19.33 -23.82
CA GLN A 97 -41.81 -18.27 -24.56
C GLN A 97 -42.61 -17.34 -23.64
N GLN A 98 -43.06 -17.82 -22.47
CA GLN A 98 -43.74 -16.95 -21.48
C GLN A 98 -42.76 -16.10 -20.65
N PHE A 99 -41.53 -16.58 -20.40
CA PHE A 99 -40.50 -15.78 -19.74
C PHE A 99 -39.93 -14.67 -20.64
N GLY A 100 -39.78 -14.94 -21.95
CA GLY A 100 -39.35 -13.91 -22.92
C GLY A 100 -40.37 -12.77 -23.05
N ASN A 101 -41.66 -13.10 -23.16
CA ASN A 101 -42.72 -12.09 -23.35
C ASN A 101 -42.95 -11.21 -22.10
N GLY A 102 -42.66 -11.71 -20.89
CA GLY A 102 -42.71 -10.93 -19.66
C GLY A 102 -41.57 -9.92 -19.52
N LEU A 103 -40.37 -10.27 -20.00
CA LEU A 103 -39.17 -9.43 -19.93
C LEU A 103 -39.16 -8.33 -21.02
N ASP A 104 -39.71 -8.61 -22.20
CA ASP A 104 -39.87 -7.61 -23.27
C ASP A 104 -40.87 -6.50 -22.91
N ASN A 105 -41.90 -6.80 -22.12
CA ASN A 105 -42.86 -5.81 -21.64
C ASN A 105 -42.26 -4.87 -20.56
N LEU A 106 -41.29 -5.36 -19.77
CA LEU A 106 -40.54 -4.56 -18.80
C LEU A 106 -39.53 -3.62 -19.48
N SER A 107 -38.89 -4.09 -20.55
CA SER A 107 -38.00 -3.30 -21.41
C SER A 107 -38.76 -2.17 -22.14
N LYS A 108 -39.90 -2.48 -22.76
CA LYS A 108 -40.75 -1.49 -23.47
C LYS A 108 -41.38 -0.45 -22.53
N GLY A 109 -41.69 -0.83 -21.29
CA GLY A 109 -42.18 0.09 -20.26
C GLY A 109 -41.12 1.11 -19.78
N MET A 110 -39.83 0.74 -19.77
CA MET A 110 -38.75 1.66 -19.42
C MET A 110 -38.34 2.58 -20.58
N ALA A 111 -38.38 2.11 -21.83
CA ALA A 111 -38.06 2.91 -23.00
C ALA A 111 -39.02 4.11 -23.21
N ASN A 112 -40.32 3.92 -22.94
CA ASN A 112 -41.31 5.01 -23.00
C ASN A 112 -41.17 6.05 -21.86
N LYS A 113 -40.45 5.73 -20.78
CA LYS A 113 -40.25 6.64 -19.63
C LYS A 113 -39.02 7.55 -19.79
N PHE A 114 -38.13 7.25 -20.72
CA PHE A 114 -36.86 7.97 -20.92
C PHE A 114 -36.67 8.56 -22.32
N GLY A 115 -37.63 8.46 -23.22
CA GLY A 115 -37.71 9.31 -24.42
C GLY A 115 -36.56 9.15 -25.42
N TRP A 116 -36.20 7.91 -25.78
CA TRP A 116 -35.30 7.65 -26.89
C TRP A 116 -36.10 7.08 -28.06
N GLY A 117 -36.37 7.92 -29.06
CA GLY A 117 -37.00 7.53 -30.32
C GLY A 117 -36.09 7.81 -31.51
N GLY A 118 -36.12 6.91 -32.50
CA GLY A 118 -35.74 7.21 -33.89
C GLY A 118 -34.75 6.25 -34.55
N ASP A 119 -35.28 5.19 -35.16
CA ASP A 119 -35.14 4.79 -36.59
C ASP A 119 -34.05 5.49 -37.45
N SER A 120 -33.43 4.92 -38.49
CA SER A 120 -33.37 3.61 -39.13
C SER A 120 -32.39 3.70 -40.33
N LYS A 121 -31.78 2.57 -40.72
CA LYS A 121 -31.28 2.17 -42.06
C LYS A 121 -30.12 2.93 -42.74
N ASP A 122 -29.02 2.19 -42.90
CA ASP A 122 -27.99 2.36 -43.94
C ASP A 122 -28.51 1.99 -45.35
N ASN A 123 -28.05 2.70 -46.38
CA ASN A 123 -27.78 2.13 -47.69
C ASN A 123 -26.76 2.97 -48.51
N TYR A 124 -25.91 2.25 -49.23
CA TYR A 124 -24.66 2.66 -49.90
C TYR A 124 -24.85 3.25 -51.32
N SER A 125 -23.94 4.17 -51.69
CA SER A 125 -23.36 4.50 -53.04
C SER A 125 -24.19 5.24 -54.12
N PRO A 126 -23.56 5.84 -55.17
CA PRO A 126 -22.30 6.63 -55.27
C PRO A 126 -22.43 7.94 -56.14
N VAL A 127 -21.55 8.97 -55.91
CA VAL A 127 -20.76 9.84 -56.87
C VAL A 127 -21.47 10.48 -58.13
N PRO A 128 -21.07 11.64 -58.74
CA PRO A 128 -20.29 12.85 -58.37
C PRO A 128 -20.91 14.24 -58.80
N ASN A 129 -20.09 15.30 -58.63
CA ASN A 129 -20.04 16.65 -59.25
C ASN A 129 -20.88 17.74 -58.57
N GLY A 130 -20.37 18.93 -58.25
CA GLY A 130 -19.05 19.54 -58.44
C GLY A 130 -19.07 21.00 -57.94
N GLU A 131 -17.86 21.55 -57.76
CA GLU A 131 -17.50 22.99 -57.62
C GLU A 131 -17.96 23.73 -56.34
N GLY A 132 -17.13 24.46 -55.59
CA GLY A 132 -15.72 24.77 -55.73
C GLY A 132 -15.22 25.66 -54.58
N VAL A 133 -13.90 25.59 -54.37
CA VAL A 133 -12.97 26.62 -53.87
C VAL A 133 -13.03 27.04 -52.38
N GLY A 134 -11.98 26.60 -51.67
CA GLY A 134 -11.53 27.14 -50.39
C GLY A 134 -10.40 26.29 -49.80
N GLN A 135 -9.18 26.39 -50.35
CA GLN A 135 -8.00 25.68 -49.83
C GLN A 135 -7.52 26.28 -48.50
N VAL A 136 -7.59 25.49 -47.43
CA VAL A 136 -6.74 25.58 -46.23
C VAL A 136 -6.21 24.17 -45.97
N ASN A 137 -4.89 24.01 -45.94
CA ASN A 137 -4.22 22.73 -45.72
C ASN A 137 -4.38 22.24 -44.27
N GLU A 138 -4.79 20.99 -44.12
CA GLU A 138 -4.76 20.19 -42.89
C GLU A 138 -3.36 19.64 -42.62
N ASN A 139 -2.92 19.57 -41.35
CA ASN A 139 -2.79 18.26 -40.69
C ASN A 139 -2.32 18.31 -39.24
N ASN A 140 -3.03 17.50 -38.44
CA ASN A 140 -2.72 16.85 -37.16
C ASN A 140 -3.35 17.46 -35.89
N GLY A 141 -4.66 17.20 -35.76
CA GLY A 141 -5.43 17.29 -34.53
C GLY A 141 -5.01 16.21 -33.52
N GLY A 142 -4.36 16.64 -32.45
CA GLY A 142 -4.12 15.83 -31.25
C GLY A 142 -5.41 15.62 -30.46
N SER A 143 -5.75 14.36 -30.21
CA SER A 143 -6.85 13.92 -29.35
C SER A 143 -6.75 14.53 -27.95
N ARG A 144 -7.63 15.50 -27.65
CA ARG A 144 -7.94 15.98 -26.29
C ARG A 144 -8.88 14.99 -25.59
N GLY A 145 -8.41 13.76 -25.40
CA GLY A 145 -9.15 12.68 -24.72
C GLY A 145 -8.68 12.34 -23.29
N GLY A 146 -7.61 12.98 -22.80
CA GLY A 146 -6.96 12.59 -21.53
C GLY A 146 -7.44 13.30 -20.26
N GLY A 147 -8.19 14.40 -20.37
CA GLY A 147 -8.51 15.27 -19.21
C GLY A 147 -9.73 14.85 -18.38
N PHE A 148 -10.70 14.15 -18.98
CA PHE A 148 -11.98 13.89 -18.33
C PHE A 148 -11.93 12.67 -17.38
N LEU A 149 -11.11 11.67 -17.70
CA LEU A 149 -10.92 10.50 -16.83
C LEU A 149 -10.04 10.81 -15.61
N SER A 150 -9.04 11.71 -15.70
CA SER A 150 -8.25 12.10 -14.52
C SER A 150 -9.09 12.92 -13.53
N GLN A 151 -10.00 13.78 -14.01
CA GLN A 151 -10.91 14.55 -13.17
C GLN A 151 -12.03 13.71 -12.53
N LEU A 152 -12.38 12.56 -13.11
CA LEU A 152 -13.35 11.63 -12.53
C LEU A 152 -12.74 10.75 -11.43
N VAL A 153 -11.44 10.45 -11.48
CA VAL A 153 -10.72 9.65 -10.48
C VAL A 153 -10.48 10.42 -9.18
N ASP A 154 -10.31 11.74 -9.23
CA ASP A 154 -10.20 12.57 -8.02
C ASP A 154 -11.48 12.64 -7.17
N LYS A 155 -12.62 12.18 -7.71
CA LYS A 155 -13.95 12.36 -7.11
C LYS A 155 -14.36 11.30 -6.09
N PHE A 156 -13.56 10.24 -5.89
CA PHE A 156 -13.93 9.09 -5.04
C PHE A 156 -12.90 8.68 -3.99
N HIS A 157 -11.85 9.48 -3.76
CA HIS A 157 -10.93 9.20 -2.67
C HIS A 157 -11.59 9.53 -1.32
N LEU A 158 -11.51 8.58 -0.38
CA LEU A 158 -11.94 8.82 0.99
C LEU A 158 -11.14 10.02 1.56
N PRO A 159 -11.78 10.95 2.27
CA PRO A 159 -11.08 12.10 2.84
C PRO A 159 -9.98 11.62 3.79
N ILE A 160 -8.83 12.29 3.77
CA ILE A 160 -7.72 11.97 4.69
C ILE A 160 -8.14 12.43 6.09
N PRO A 161 -8.26 11.54 7.09
CA PRO A 161 -8.61 11.92 8.44
C PRO A 161 -7.60 12.94 8.98
N LYS A 162 -8.09 13.99 9.63
CA LYS A 162 -7.21 14.93 10.34
C LYS A 162 -6.74 14.28 11.64
N MET A 163 -5.44 14.16 11.80
CA MET A 163 -4.83 13.58 12.99
C MET A 163 -4.23 14.69 13.85
N MET A 164 -4.47 14.63 15.15
CA MET A 164 -3.85 15.55 16.12
C MET A 164 -2.47 15.02 16.47
N LEU A 165 -1.43 15.74 16.08
CA LEU A 165 -0.04 15.33 16.26
C LEU A 165 0.63 16.29 17.25
N LYS A 166 1.22 15.72 18.31
CA LYS A 166 1.85 16.50 19.40
C LYS A 166 3.12 17.18 18.89
N ASP A 167 3.38 18.39 19.35
CA ASP A 167 4.65 19.08 19.05
C ASP A 167 5.76 18.58 19.99
N PRO A 168 6.77 17.82 19.49
CA PRO A 168 7.86 17.35 20.33
C PRO A 168 8.74 18.48 20.87
N MET A 169 8.61 19.70 20.35
CA MET A 169 9.34 20.88 20.83
C MET A 169 8.57 21.72 21.85
N ALA A 170 7.30 21.42 22.12
CA ALA A 170 6.45 22.23 22.99
C ALA A 170 6.99 22.36 24.43
N TYR A 171 7.64 21.30 24.93
CA TYR A 171 8.13 21.21 26.32
C TYR A 171 9.67 21.17 26.41
N VAL A 172 10.36 21.50 25.31
CA VAL A 172 11.83 21.50 25.25
C VAL A 172 12.37 22.86 25.72
N PRO A 173 13.37 22.91 26.62
CA PRO A 173 14.01 24.16 27.04
C PRO A 173 14.64 24.92 25.86
N ASP A 174 14.66 26.26 25.90
CA ASP A 174 15.22 27.05 24.80
C ASP A 174 16.72 26.78 24.54
N SER A 175 17.48 26.42 25.59
CA SER A 175 18.88 25.97 25.48
C SER A 175 19.05 24.74 24.59
N MET A 176 18.03 23.88 24.54
CA MET A 176 17.98 22.64 23.76
C MET A 176 17.43 22.86 22.35
N LYS A 177 16.55 23.85 22.15
CA LYS A 177 15.99 24.19 20.82
C LYS A 177 17.10 24.59 19.84
N ASN A 178 18.09 25.32 20.32
CA ASN A 178 19.23 25.75 19.50
C ASN A 178 20.17 24.60 19.11
N ALA A 179 20.15 23.47 19.84
CA ALA A 179 20.95 22.29 19.51
C ALA A 179 20.35 21.43 18.38
N VAL A 180 19.15 21.76 17.89
CA VAL A 180 18.44 21.10 16.77
C VAL A 180 18.51 21.94 15.49
N THR A 181 19.12 23.13 15.54
CA THR A 181 19.06 24.14 14.46
C THR A 181 19.68 23.68 13.14
N TYR A 182 20.58 22.68 13.14
CA TYR A 182 21.14 22.10 11.91
C TYR A 182 20.18 21.11 11.23
N LEU A 183 19.18 20.58 11.96
CA LEU A 183 18.07 19.78 11.42
C LEU A 183 17.03 20.64 10.68
N LYS A 184 17.44 21.84 10.26
CA LYS A 184 16.65 22.76 9.43
C LYS A 184 16.42 22.23 8.01
N GLN A 185 17.15 21.19 7.57
CA GLN A 185 16.75 20.43 6.39
C GLN A 185 15.42 19.75 6.69
N LYS A 186 14.36 20.27 6.07
CA LYS A 186 13.01 19.80 6.31
C LYS A 186 12.71 18.63 5.39
N TRP A 187 12.03 17.62 5.93
CA TRP A 187 11.38 16.56 5.17
C TRP A 187 10.64 17.14 3.95
N GLY A 188 11.01 16.64 2.77
CA GLY A 188 10.46 17.04 1.48
C GLY A 188 10.99 18.35 0.88
N GLU A 189 12.03 18.98 1.43
CA GLU A 189 12.65 20.18 0.83
C GLU A 189 13.93 19.85 0.06
N LEU A 190 13.97 20.25 -1.21
CA LEU A 190 15.16 20.19 -2.07
C LEU A 190 15.81 21.56 -2.24
N SER A 191 17.14 21.57 -2.39
CA SER A 191 17.86 22.76 -2.81
C SER A 191 17.49 23.16 -4.24
N ALA A 192 17.60 24.45 -4.57
CA ALA A 192 17.33 24.92 -5.93
C ALA A 192 18.20 24.22 -6.99
N ALA A 193 19.46 23.91 -6.65
CA ALA A 193 20.37 23.16 -7.50
C ALA A 193 19.87 21.73 -7.76
N ALA A 194 19.41 21.03 -6.71
CA ALA A 194 18.86 19.67 -6.85
C ALA A 194 17.60 19.66 -7.71
N LYS A 195 16.70 20.63 -7.53
CA LYS A 195 15.50 20.78 -8.38
C LYS A 195 15.89 20.98 -9.85
N GLY A 196 16.86 21.86 -10.12
CA GLY A 196 17.36 22.09 -11.48
C GLY A 196 17.94 20.83 -12.13
N MET A 197 18.65 19.98 -11.37
CA MET A 197 19.14 18.69 -11.88
C MET A 197 17.99 17.73 -12.22
N ILE A 198 16.97 17.65 -11.37
CA ILE A 198 15.79 16.81 -11.61
C ILE A 198 15.02 17.28 -12.85
N SER A 199 14.75 18.57 -12.96
CA SER A 199 14.09 19.16 -14.13
C SER A 199 14.85 18.85 -15.42
N GLU A 200 16.18 18.93 -15.38
CA GLU A 200 17.01 18.63 -16.55
C GLU A 200 16.95 17.15 -16.94
N VAL A 201 16.95 16.25 -15.97
CA VAL A 201 16.76 14.81 -16.19
C VAL A 201 15.42 14.55 -16.90
N CYS A 202 14.34 15.15 -16.41
CA CYS A 202 13.00 14.99 -17.00
C CYS A 202 12.87 15.60 -18.40
N ARG A 203 13.63 16.64 -18.70
CA ARG A 203 13.64 17.30 -20.01
C ARG A 203 14.47 16.55 -21.05
N THR A 204 15.57 15.92 -20.63
CA THR A 204 16.61 15.47 -21.57
C THR A 204 16.90 13.97 -21.55
N ARG A 205 16.57 13.25 -20.47
CA ARG A 205 16.97 11.86 -20.28
C ARG A 205 15.79 10.89 -20.33
N ILE A 206 14.74 11.18 -19.57
CA ILE A 206 13.60 10.28 -19.38
C ILE A 206 12.29 11.06 -19.30
N ASN A 207 11.18 10.44 -19.71
CA ASN A 207 9.86 11.01 -19.49
C ASN A 207 9.41 10.73 -18.05
N CYS A 208 9.51 11.76 -17.19
CA CYS A 208 9.13 11.68 -15.79
C CYS A 208 7.61 11.70 -15.52
N GLN A 209 6.79 11.99 -16.54
CA GLN A 209 5.33 12.02 -16.40
C GLN A 209 4.67 10.69 -16.79
N SER A 210 5.43 9.74 -17.34
CA SER A 210 4.91 8.42 -17.73
C SER A 210 5.29 7.33 -16.72
N GLN A 211 4.33 6.42 -16.49
CA GLN A 211 4.58 5.21 -15.73
C GLN A 211 5.45 4.24 -16.54
N THR A 212 6.34 3.52 -15.85
CA THR A 212 7.10 2.44 -16.48
C THR A 212 6.33 1.13 -16.42
N GLN A 213 6.56 0.24 -17.39
CA GLN A 213 6.01 -1.11 -17.34
C GLN A 213 6.47 -1.87 -16.09
N ASN A 214 7.70 -1.62 -15.62
CA ASN A 214 8.23 -2.23 -14.42
C ASN A 214 7.46 -1.81 -13.16
N ALA A 215 7.13 -0.52 -13.02
CA ALA A 215 6.32 -0.02 -11.91
C ALA A 215 4.91 -0.64 -11.93
N ILE A 216 4.24 -0.65 -13.09
CA ILE A 216 2.91 -1.25 -13.25
C ILE A 216 2.93 -2.75 -12.91
N ASN A 217 3.93 -3.49 -13.41
CA ASN A 217 4.09 -4.91 -13.12
C ASN A 217 4.33 -5.16 -11.63
N LEU A 218 5.13 -4.30 -10.99
CA LEU A 218 5.39 -4.37 -9.56
C LEU A 218 4.10 -4.13 -8.76
N ARG A 219 3.36 -3.06 -9.05
CA ARG A 219 2.05 -2.78 -8.41
C ARG A 219 1.13 -3.99 -8.50
N ASN A 220 0.98 -4.57 -9.68
CA ASN A 220 0.11 -5.74 -9.90
C ASN A 220 0.58 -6.96 -9.08
N THR A 221 1.89 -7.19 -9.02
CA THR A 221 2.47 -8.32 -8.28
C THR A 221 2.26 -8.15 -6.78
N VAL A 222 2.55 -6.97 -6.23
CA VAL A 222 2.36 -6.66 -4.81
C VAL A 222 0.88 -6.72 -4.44
N LYS A 223 0.01 -6.16 -5.28
CA LYS A 223 -1.45 -6.20 -5.08
C LYS A 223 -1.96 -7.63 -5.00
N GLU A 224 -1.57 -8.49 -5.92
CA GLU A 224 -2.00 -9.90 -5.92
C GLU A 224 -1.50 -10.64 -4.68
N LYS A 225 -0.25 -10.44 -4.26
CA LYS A 225 0.29 -11.08 -3.05
C LYS A 225 -0.37 -10.59 -1.77
N LEU A 226 -0.65 -9.29 -1.65
CA LEU A 226 -1.36 -8.76 -0.50
C LEU A 226 -2.83 -9.21 -0.49
N ARG A 227 -3.47 -9.34 -1.65
CA ARG A 227 -4.82 -9.92 -1.78
C ARG A 227 -4.85 -11.37 -1.30
N GLN A 228 -3.91 -12.21 -1.75
CA GLN A 228 -3.78 -13.61 -1.30
C GLN A 228 -3.56 -13.70 0.22
N PHE A 229 -2.67 -12.86 0.75
CA PHE A 229 -2.42 -12.78 2.19
C PHE A 229 -3.70 -12.39 2.96
N ARG A 230 -4.38 -11.31 2.55
CA ARG A 230 -5.63 -10.85 3.16
C ARG A 230 -6.71 -11.93 3.17
N MET A 231 -6.87 -12.66 2.06
CA MET A 231 -7.79 -13.81 1.97
C MET A 231 -7.44 -14.94 2.94
N MET A 232 -6.15 -15.34 3.00
CA MET A 232 -5.66 -16.38 3.93
C MET A 232 -5.91 -16.01 5.39
N PHE A 233 -5.88 -14.71 5.70
CA PHE A 233 -6.11 -14.21 7.05
C PHE A 233 -7.56 -13.80 7.33
N GLY A 234 -8.44 -13.82 6.33
CA GLY A 234 -9.83 -13.36 6.46
C GLY A 234 -9.94 -11.89 6.83
N VAL A 235 -8.96 -11.07 6.44
CA VAL A 235 -8.86 -9.66 6.82
C VAL A 235 -8.98 -8.78 5.58
N GLY A 236 -9.88 -7.81 5.69
CA GLY A 236 -10.08 -6.76 4.71
C GLY A 236 -10.65 -7.22 3.38
N ASN A 237 -11.14 -6.26 2.61
CA ASN A 237 -11.72 -6.47 1.29
C ASN A 237 -10.86 -5.78 0.21
N GLU A 238 -11.21 -5.99 -1.05
CA GLU A 238 -10.51 -5.40 -2.21
C GLU A 238 -10.46 -3.87 -2.14
N LYS A 239 -11.51 -3.22 -1.62
CA LYS A 239 -11.57 -1.76 -1.49
C LYS A 239 -10.55 -1.23 -0.48
N GLU A 240 -10.38 -1.89 0.65
CA GLU A 240 -9.36 -1.52 1.65
C GLU A 240 -7.93 -1.77 1.14
N LEU A 241 -7.74 -2.68 0.17
CA LEU A 241 -6.44 -2.91 -0.45
C LEU A 241 -6.15 -1.79 -1.43
N GLU A 242 -7.12 -1.43 -2.28
CA GLU A 242 -6.98 -0.31 -3.19
C GLU A 242 -6.71 1.00 -2.44
N GLU A 243 -7.46 1.25 -1.36
CA GLU A 243 -7.25 2.44 -0.52
C GLU A 243 -5.82 2.51 0.05
N GLN A 244 -5.25 1.37 0.47
CA GLN A 244 -3.87 1.33 0.95
C GLN A 244 -2.88 1.79 -0.15
N PHE A 245 -3.07 1.31 -1.38
CA PHE A 245 -2.22 1.67 -2.51
C PHE A 245 -2.40 3.12 -2.92
N ASP A 246 -3.65 3.60 -2.97
CA ASP A 246 -3.97 4.98 -3.28
C ASP A 246 -3.37 5.94 -2.25
N ARG A 247 -3.44 5.60 -0.96
CA ARG A 247 -2.81 6.40 0.11
C ARG A 247 -1.29 6.44 -0.03
N THR A 248 -0.66 5.32 -0.35
CA THR A 248 0.78 5.28 -0.63
C THR A 248 1.13 6.18 -1.82
N GLN A 249 0.38 6.10 -2.91
CA GLN A 249 0.59 6.97 -4.07
C GLN A 249 0.35 8.46 -3.74
N GLN A 250 -0.65 8.77 -2.91
CA GLN A 250 -0.89 10.13 -2.40
C GLN A 250 0.31 10.65 -1.58
N VAL A 251 0.96 9.79 -0.77
CA VAL A 251 2.18 10.17 -0.04
C VAL A 251 3.28 10.58 -1.02
N LYS A 252 3.55 9.76 -2.04
CA LYS A 252 4.57 10.08 -3.06
C LYS A 252 4.28 11.39 -3.79
N LYS A 253 3.00 11.61 -4.18
CA LYS A 253 2.57 12.87 -4.80
C LYS A 253 2.74 14.07 -3.88
N ALA A 254 2.36 13.93 -2.61
CA ALA A 254 2.52 14.99 -1.62
C ALA A 254 4.00 15.32 -1.34
N LEU A 255 4.89 14.33 -1.40
CA LEU A 255 6.33 14.53 -1.32
C LEU A 255 6.86 15.36 -2.50
N LEU A 256 6.48 15.02 -3.72
CA LEU A 256 6.86 15.78 -4.92
C LEU A 256 6.27 17.20 -4.90
N SER A 257 5.02 17.36 -4.49
CA SER A 257 4.39 18.68 -4.37
C SER A 257 5.09 19.56 -3.34
N ARG A 258 5.48 18.97 -2.20
CA ARG A 258 6.28 19.68 -1.18
C ARG A 258 7.68 20.04 -1.68
N ALA A 259 8.27 19.22 -2.55
CA ALA A 259 9.51 19.52 -3.24
C ALA A 259 9.33 20.54 -4.39
N GLY A 260 8.09 20.83 -4.81
CA GLY A 260 7.78 21.67 -5.97
C GLY A 260 8.09 21.01 -7.31
N LEU A 261 7.91 19.70 -7.40
CA LEU A 261 8.20 18.85 -8.58
C LEU A 261 6.95 18.17 -9.15
N ASP A 262 5.78 18.35 -8.53
CA ASP A 262 4.50 17.71 -8.88
C ASP A 262 3.98 18.03 -10.29
N LYS A 263 4.45 19.13 -10.89
CA LYS A 263 4.12 19.47 -12.29
C LYS A 263 5.02 18.75 -13.31
N GLU A 264 6.22 18.33 -12.89
CA GLU A 264 7.27 17.81 -13.76
C GLU A 264 7.42 16.29 -13.66
N VAL A 265 7.07 15.73 -12.49
CA VAL A 265 7.28 14.33 -12.15
C VAL A 265 5.98 13.71 -11.66
N GLU A 266 5.57 12.61 -12.29
CA GLU A 266 4.56 11.71 -11.75
C GLU A 266 5.30 10.57 -11.01
N PRO A 267 5.04 10.33 -9.71
CA PRO A 267 5.76 9.31 -8.98
C PRO A 267 5.44 7.91 -9.52
N ALA A 268 6.41 6.99 -9.39
CA ALA A 268 6.23 5.61 -9.80
C ALA A 268 5.07 4.97 -9.02
N ASP A 269 4.07 4.51 -9.77
CA ASP A 269 2.91 3.80 -9.25
C ASP A 269 3.20 2.30 -9.18
N ASP A 270 4.07 1.93 -8.23
CA ASP A 270 4.61 0.59 -8.03
C ASP A 270 4.01 -0.13 -6.81
N GLY A 271 3.13 0.53 -6.07
CA GLY A 271 2.46 -0.04 -4.89
C GLY A 271 3.32 -0.14 -3.63
N VAL A 272 4.54 0.41 -3.64
CA VAL A 272 5.48 0.39 -2.51
C VAL A 272 5.94 1.81 -2.18
N PHE A 273 6.47 2.03 -0.99
CA PHE A 273 7.12 3.28 -0.59
C PHE A 273 8.60 3.00 -0.39
N ASP A 274 9.47 3.95 -0.73
CA ASP A 274 10.93 3.81 -0.51
C ASP A 274 11.43 2.46 -1.03
N SER A 275 11.04 2.14 -2.27
CA SER A 275 11.28 0.93 -3.08
C SER A 275 10.96 -0.46 -2.50
N ASP A 276 11.00 -0.66 -1.18
CA ASP A 276 10.77 -1.97 -0.54
C ASP A 276 9.87 -1.93 0.71
N THR A 277 9.38 -0.75 1.10
CA THR A 277 8.52 -0.61 2.26
C THR A 277 7.04 -0.67 1.88
N LEU A 278 6.29 -1.51 2.58
CA LEU A 278 4.83 -1.50 2.56
C LEU A 278 4.31 -0.56 3.65
N LEU A 279 3.48 0.41 3.26
CA LEU A 279 2.77 1.27 4.20
C LEU A 279 1.36 0.76 4.44
N THR A 280 0.95 0.71 5.70
CA THR A 280 -0.49 0.58 6.04
C THR A 280 -1.24 1.88 5.71
N THR A 281 -2.56 1.80 5.51
CA THR A 281 -3.41 2.98 5.32
C THR A 281 -3.18 4.02 6.42
N LYS A 282 -3.11 3.59 7.69
CA LYS A 282 -2.87 4.48 8.83
C LYS A 282 -1.49 5.16 8.75
N GLN A 283 -0.44 4.43 8.40
CA GLN A 283 0.91 5.00 8.23
C GLN A 283 0.92 6.05 7.12
N SER A 284 0.32 5.74 5.97
CA SER A 284 0.21 6.67 4.85
C SER A 284 -0.60 7.92 5.23
N GLU A 285 -1.71 7.77 5.97
CA GLU A 285 -2.49 8.90 6.48
C GLU A 285 -1.71 9.77 7.46
N MET A 286 -0.88 9.18 8.32
CA MET A 286 0.02 9.92 9.20
C MET A 286 1.05 10.73 8.40
N LEU A 287 1.70 10.13 7.39
CA LEU A 287 2.62 10.83 6.48
C LEU A 287 1.90 11.96 5.72
N LEU A 288 0.68 11.73 5.26
CA LEU A 288 -0.12 12.75 4.59
C LEU A 288 -0.47 13.92 5.52
N ASN A 289 -0.78 13.64 6.78
CA ASN A 289 -0.95 14.69 7.79
C ASN A 289 0.37 15.47 8.00
N GLN A 290 1.54 14.81 7.99
CA GLN A 290 2.85 15.49 8.02
C GLN A 290 3.07 16.42 6.84
N LEU A 291 2.60 16.01 5.67
CA LEU A 291 2.69 16.77 4.44
C LEU A 291 1.58 17.83 4.31
N GLY A 292 0.78 18.05 5.36
CA GLY A 292 -0.27 19.07 5.41
C GLY A 292 -1.53 18.72 4.63
N GLN A 293 -1.75 17.44 4.31
CA GLN A 293 -2.89 16.95 3.53
C GLN A 293 -4.08 16.48 4.39
N GLY A 294 -3.91 16.40 5.71
CA GLY A 294 -4.96 15.95 6.63
C GLY A 294 -6.16 16.89 6.68
N GLY A 295 -7.38 16.33 6.70
CA GLY A 295 -8.62 17.09 6.78
C GLY A 295 -9.02 17.81 5.50
N ARG A 296 -8.34 17.56 4.37
CA ARG A 296 -8.72 18.07 3.06
C ARG A 296 -9.76 17.12 2.44
N SER A 297 -11.00 17.59 2.31
CA SER A 297 -11.97 16.97 1.40
C SER A 297 -11.69 17.48 -0.01
N GLY A 298 -11.73 16.58 -1.00
CA GLY A 298 -11.45 16.91 -2.40
C GLY A 298 -12.25 18.12 -2.90
N VAL A 299 -11.63 18.86 -3.81
CA VAL A 299 -12.06 20.11 -4.47
C VAL A 299 -11.67 21.40 -3.72
N GLU A 300 -10.47 21.91 -4.02
CA GLU A 300 -10.27 23.32 -4.41
C GLU A 300 -8.87 23.53 -5.02
N PRO A 301 -8.73 24.28 -6.13
CA PRO A 301 -7.44 24.67 -6.67
C PRO A 301 -6.84 25.82 -5.86
N VAL A 302 -5.52 25.76 -5.67
CA VAL A 302 -4.69 26.74 -4.96
C VAL A 302 -4.90 28.17 -5.51
N PRO A 303 -5.32 29.16 -4.71
CA PRO A 303 -5.01 30.56 -4.96
C PRO A 303 -3.66 30.90 -4.32
N GLU A 304 -2.88 31.74 -5.01
CA GLU A 304 -1.59 32.26 -4.56
C GLU A 304 -1.64 32.75 -3.10
N ALA A 305 -0.65 32.30 -2.33
CA ALA A 305 -0.55 32.59 -0.91
C ALA A 305 -0.24 34.08 -0.65
N PRO A 306 -1.06 34.81 0.13
CA PRO A 306 -0.56 35.96 0.84
C PRO A 306 0.11 35.51 2.13
N SER A 307 1.35 35.97 2.29
CA SER A 307 2.11 36.03 3.55
C SER A 307 1.23 36.40 4.75
N ARG A 308 1.18 35.52 5.78
CA ARG A 308 1.35 35.87 7.22
C ARG A 308 1.17 34.64 8.15
N SER A 309 2.23 34.38 8.92
CA SER A 309 2.37 33.43 10.03
C SER A 309 2.31 31.93 9.69
N ALA A 310 3.48 31.30 9.62
CA ALA A 310 3.62 29.85 9.60
C ALA A 310 3.10 29.26 10.93
N LYS A 311 1.84 28.82 10.96
CA LYS A 311 1.34 27.94 12.02
C LYS A 311 1.92 26.55 11.78
N ARG A 312 2.86 26.21 12.64
CA ARG A 312 3.71 25.03 12.65
C ARG A 312 2.87 23.80 12.97
N ALA A 313 3.02 22.73 12.19
CA ALA A 313 2.46 21.40 12.46
C ALA A 313 3.61 20.40 12.69
N ALA A 314 3.45 19.52 13.67
CA ALA A 314 4.53 18.85 14.41
C ALA A 314 4.17 17.39 14.72
N ILE A 315 5.11 16.43 14.67
CA ILE A 315 4.83 14.96 14.61
C ILE A 315 5.95 14.20 15.35
N TYR A 316 5.84 12.91 15.65
CA TYR A 316 6.56 12.17 16.71
C TYR A 316 7.24 10.83 16.26
N PHE A 317 8.20 10.22 17.01
CA PHE A 317 8.55 8.76 16.96
C PHE A 317 8.85 8.13 18.35
N GLU A 318 7.83 7.56 18.99
CA GLU A 318 7.83 6.36 19.88
C GLU A 318 6.36 5.88 20.13
N ASP A 319 5.85 4.76 19.60
CA ASP A 319 4.48 4.20 19.86
C ASP A 319 3.32 4.58 18.91
N GLU A 320 3.35 5.69 18.14
CA GLU A 320 2.18 6.05 17.30
C GLU A 320 2.28 5.71 15.79
N PHE A 321 3.47 5.63 15.17
CA PHE A 321 3.62 5.43 13.71
C PHE A 321 3.79 3.95 13.29
N PHE A 322 4.51 3.16 14.09
CA PHE A 322 4.60 1.72 13.92
C PHE A 322 4.48 1.05 15.28
N GLN A 323 3.93 -0.15 15.30
CA GLN A 323 3.79 -0.88 16.55
C GLN A 323 5.06 -1.69 16.78
N LYS A 324 5.67 -1.58 17.96
CA LYS A 324 6.78 -2.46 18.35
C LYS A 324 6.27 -3.88 18.57
N TRP A 325 7.17 -4.84 18.41
CA TRP A 325 6.92 -6.20 18.86
C TRP A 325 6.99 -6.26 20.39
N ASP A 326 6.04 -6.99 20.97
CA ASP A 326 6.08 -7.30 22.39
C ASP A 326 7.08 -8.45 22.62
N LEU A 327 8.14 -8.17 23.40
CA LEU A 327 9.22 -9.12 23.69
C LEU A 327 9.05 -9.88 25.01
N HIS A 328 7.90 -9.78 25.70
CA HIS A 328 7.60 -10.67 26.84
C HIS A 328 7.61 -12.16 26.43
N SER A 329 7.45 -12.45 25.15
CA SER A 329 7.59 -13.77 24.55
C SER A 329 8.34 -13.67 23.23
N PRO A 330 9.01 -14.73 22.76
CA PRO A 330 9.60 -14.75 21.43
C PRO A 330 8.59 -14.40 20.33
N ILE A 331 9.04 -13.63 19.33
CA ILE A 331 8.27 -13.26 18.15
C ILE A 331 7.98 -14.54 17.35
N PRO A 332 6.70 -14.95 17.19
CA PRO A 332 6.39 -16.13 16.43
C PRO A 332 6.62 -15.86 14.93
N TYR A 333 7.08 -16.86 14.19
CA TYR A 333 7.13 -16.80 12.74
C TYR A 333 6.74 -18.13 12.09
N ILE A 334 6.23 -18.07 10.87
CA ILE A 334 5.88 -19.23 10.05
C ILE A 334 6.53 -19.11 8.67
N PHE A 335 6.68 -20.25 8.00
CA PHE A 335 7.09 -20.32 6.60
C PHE A 335 5.91 -20.69 5.72
N ASP A 336 5.68 -19.90 4.67
CA ASP A 336 4.78 -20.30 3.60
C ASP A 336 5.36 -21.50 2.83
N SER A 337 4.46 -22.34 2.30
CA SER A 337 4.82 -23.51 1.51
C SER A 337 5.66 -23.21 0.26
N SER A 338 5.62 -21.96 -0.24
CA SER A 338 6.41 -21.50 -1.38
C SER A 338 7.93 -21.45 -1.11
N LEU A 339 8.37 -21.50 0.14
CA LEU A 339 9.78 -21.49 0.52
C LEU A 339 10.40 -22.89 0.51
N ALA A 340 11.51 -23.04 -0.20
CA ALA A 340 12.35 -24.24 -0.25
C ALA A 340 13.14 -24.43 1.07
N ALA A 341 13.63 -25.65 1.30
CA ALA A 341 14.32 -26.00 2.55
C ALA A 341 15.56 -25.13 2.82
N TYR A 342 16.38 -24.85 1.80
CA TYR A 342 17.58 -24.02 1.95
C TYR A 342 17.22 -22.54 2.24
N GLU A 343 16.16 -22.01 1.61
CA GLU A 343 15.66 -20.65 1.87
C GLU A 343 15.18 -20.51 3.32
N ARG A 344 14.52 -21.54 3.86
CA ARG A 344 14.13 -21.58 5.28
C ARG A 344 15.35 -21.62 6.20
N THR A 345 16.41 -22.35 5.84
CA THR A 345 17.67 -22.36 6.58
C THR A 345 18.31 -20.97 6.61
N ASP A 346 18.41 -20.30 5.46
CA ASP A 346 18.97 -18.93 5.39
C ASP A 346 18.17 -17.94 6.25
N ILE A 347 16.83 -18.06 6.27
CA ILE A 347 15.98 -17.22 7.13
C ILE A 347 16.22 -17.56 8.62
N ARG A 348 16.33 -18.84 9.00
CA ARG A 348 16.68 -19.22 10.38
C ARG A 348 18.04 -18.66 10.80
N ASP A 349 19.03 -18.69 9.91
CA ASP A 349 20.36 -18.14 10.17
C ASP A 349 20.33 -16.61 10.33
N ALA A 350 19.50 -15.91 9.55
CA ALA A 350 19.23 -14.49 9.73
C ALA A 350 18.63 -14.19 11.12
N LEU A 351 17.59 -14.93 11.51
CA LEU A 351 16.94 -14.78 12.82
C LEU A 351 17.87 -15.14 13.99
N SER A 352 18.73 -16.13 13.80
CA SER A 352 19.76 -16.54 14.75
C SER A 352 20.82 -15.44 14.94
N GLU A 353 21.23 -14.77 13.86
CA GLU A 353 22.16 -13.64 13.94
C GLU A 353 21.59 -12.48 14.75
N ILE A 354 20.32 -12.11 14.53
CA ILE A 354 19.64 -11.09 15.35
C ILE A 354 19.59 -11.54 16.83
N SER A 355 19.19 -12.80 17.07
CA SER A 355 18.99 -13.33 18.42
C SER A 355 20.27 -13.46 19.22
N SER A 356 21.39 -13.78 18.56
CA SER A 356 22.70 -13.92 19.22
C SER A 356 23.33 -12.58 19.62
N LYS A 357 22.95 -11.49 18.95
CA LYS A 357 23.53 -10.15 19.16
C LYS A 357 22.60 -9.19 19.94
N THR A 358 21.36 -9.59 20.19
CA THR A 358 20.34 -8.75 20.84
C THR A 358 19.52 -9.55 21.87
N CYS A 359 18.56 -8.90 22.54
CA CYS A 359 17.54 -9.55 23.37
C CYS A 359 16.35 -10.12 22.59
N ILE A 360 16.23 -9.80 21.29
CA ILE A 360 15.09 -10.21 20.47
C ILE A 360 15.15 -11.72 20.27
N ARG A 361 14.04 -12.42 20.45
CA ARG A 361 13.95 -13.88 20.26
C ARG A 361 12.86 -14.20 19.27
N PHE A 362 13.06 -15.25 18.49
CA PHE A 362 12.10 -15.74 17.51
C PHE A 362 11.73 -17.19 17.81
N ALA A 363 10.48 -17.56 17.53
CA ALA A 363 10.00 -18.93 17.68
C ALA A 363 9.29 -19.39 16.41
N GLU A 364 9.85 -20.40 15.74
CA GLU A 364 9.20 -21.03 14.59
C GLU A 364 7.90 -21.70 15.02
N GLN A 365 6.87 -21.54 14.21
CA GLN A 365 5.59 -22.20 14.37
C GLN A 365 5.29 -23.00 13.10
N PHE A 366 4.79 -24.22 13.27
CA PHE A 366 4.41 -25.09 12.14
C PHE A 366 2.97 -24.85 11.67
N TYR A 367 2.20 -24.07 12.45
CA TYR A 367 0.82 -23.71 12.17
C TYR A 367 0.62 -22.23 12.44
N LYS A 368 -0.37 -21.64 11.77
CA LYS A 368 -0.75 -20.23 11.92
C LYS A 368 -1.14 -19.92 13.37
N PRO A 369 -0.40 -19.06 14.09
CA PRO A 369 -0.74 -18.65 15.45
C PRO A 369 -1.98 -17.74 15.49
N ASN A 370 -2.76 -17.84 16.56
CA ASN A 370 -3.85 -16.89 16.86
C ASN A 370 -3.33 -15.64 17.60
N ARG A 371 -2.24 -15.05 17.11
CA ARG A 371 -1.60 -13.85 17.64
C ARG A 371 -0.71 -13.22 16.56
N TYR A 372 -0.19 -12.01 16.80
CA TYR A 372 0.77 -11.38 15.89
C TYR A 372 1.99 -12.28 15.65
N HIS A 373 2.39 -12.41 14.39
CA HIS A 373 3.52 -13.21 13.96
C HIS A 373 4.05 -12.71 12.61
N ILE A 374 5.24 -13.18 12.24
CA ILE A 374 5.83 -12.95 10.93
C ILE A 374 5.48 -14.13 10.01
N ASN A 375 5.11 -13.85 8.76
CA ASN A 375 4.87 -14.85 7.73
C ASN A 375 5.85 -14.62 6.57
N TYR A 376 6.85 -15.49 6.44
CA TYR A 376 7.80 -15.42 5.33
C TYR A 376 7.21 -16.09 4.08
N VAL A 377 7.19 -15.36 2.98
CA VAL A 377 6.56 -15.78 1.72
C VAL A 377 7.53 -15.55 0.58
N LYS A 378 7.66 -16.54 -0.31
CA LYS A 378 8.42 -16.37 -1.55
C LYS A 378 7.64 -15.52 -2.54
N ILE A 379 8.31 -14.57 -3.16
CA ILE A 379 7.82 -13.85 -4.34
C ILE A 379 8.84 -13.93 -5.45
N SER A 380 8.38 -14.25 -6.66
CA SER A 380 9.23 -14.22 -7.85
C SER A 380 9.21 -12.80 -8.41
N SER A 381 10.30 -12.06 -8.21
CA SER A 381 10.48 -10.73 -8.79
C SER A 381 11.92 -10.49 -9.21
N THR A 382 12.13 -9.94 -10.40
CA THR A 382 13.43 -9.46 -10.85
C THR A 382 13.66 -7.99 -10.55
N THR A 383 12.64 -7.27 -10.05
CA THR A 383 12.68 -5.83 -9.84
C THR A 383 12.94 -5.43 -8.38
N PHE A 384 12.74 -6.34 -7.42
CA PHE A 384 13.04 -6.11 -6.01
C PHE A 384 13.46 -7.41 -5.31
N CYS A 385 14.11 -7.27 -4.14
CA CYS A 385 14.68 -8.38 -3.38
C CYS A 385 13.79 -8.82 -2.22
N GLY A 386 13.15 -7.89 -1.54
CA GLY A 386 12.17 -8.18 -0.51
C GLY A 386 11.20 -7.03 -0.33
N LEU A 387 10.14 -7.28 0.43
CA LEU A 387 9.18 -6.28 0.87
C LEU A 387 8.74 -6.58 2.29
N SER A 388 8.63 -5.52 3.10
CA SER A 388 8.18 -5.63 4.47
C SER A 388 7.43 -4.38 4.91
N TYR A 389 6.58 -4.53 5.91
CA TYR A 389 6.03 -3.37 6.63
C TYR A 389 7.06 -2.86 7.63
N ILE A 390 7.06 -1.56 7.92
CA ILE A 390 7.83 -1.02 9.04
C ILE A 390 7.07 -1.27 10.35
N GLY A 391 7.66 -2.08 11.22
CA GLY A 391 7.11 -2.49 12.51
C GLY A 391 5.99 -3.54 12.41
N ARG A 392 5.42 -3.90 13.56
CA ARG A 392 4.38 -4.93 13.68
C ARG A 392 3.04 -4.47 13.09
N THR A 393 2.44 -5.31 12.27
CA THR A 393 1.13 -5.08 11.66
C THR A 393 0.13 -6.19 12.03
N ALA A 394 -1.15 -5.87 11.91
CA ALA A 394 -2.24 -6.81 12.15
C ALA A 394 -2.70 -7.45 10.84
N PRO A 395 -3.12 -8.72 10.84
CA PRO A 395 -3.02 -9.69 11.94
C PRO A 395 -1.63 -10.37 12.03
N ALA A 396 -0.83 -10.25 10.98
CA ALA A 396 0.53 -10.76 10.87
C ALA A 396 1.30 -9.90 9.86
N ASN A 397 2.63 -9.92 9.95
CA ASN A 397 3.51 -9.25 9.00
C ASN A 397 3.85 -10.21 7.86
N PRO A 398 3.37 -9.99 6.63
CA PRO A 398 3.97 -10.67 5.49
C PRO A 398 5.36 -10.07 5.22
N ILE A 399 6.37 -10.94 5.16
CA ILE A 399 7.69 -10.60 4.62
C ILE A 399 7.83 -11.34 3.30
N TYR A 400 7.88 -10.59 2.21
CA TYR A 400 8.05 -11.15 0.88
C TYR A 400 9.53 -11.19 0.53
N LEU A 401 10.02 -12.34 0.05
CA LEU A 401 11.42 -12.53 -0.31
C LEU A 401 11.53 -13.02 -1.75
N SER A 402 12.30 -12.29 -2.55
CA SER A 402 12.74 -12.67 -3.88
C SER A 402 14.21 -13.03 -3.87
N PHE A 403 14.49 -14.27 -4.26
CA PHE A 403 15.85 -14.81 -4.29
C PHE A 403 16.59 -14.51 -5.60
N ALA A 404 15.99 -13.72 -6.51
CA ALA A 404 16.64 -13.26 -7.73
C ALA A 404 17.82 -12.31 -7.46
N CYS A 405 17.90 -11.73 -6.26
CA CYS A 405 18.97 -10.80 -5.87
C CYS A 405 20.24 -11.45 -5.31
N GLY A 406 20.21 -12.76 -5.00
CA GLY A 406 21.25 -13.42 -4.22
C GLY A 406 21.27 -13.01 -2.74
N GLU A 407 22.23 -13.53 -1.97
CA GLU A 407 22.45 -13.20 -0.54
C GLU A 407 21.17 -13.34 0.32
N THR A 408 20.45 -14.44 0.14
CA THR A 408 19.15 -14.73 0.76
C THR A 408 19.09 -14.40 2.25
N LYS A 409 20.10 -14.83 3.02
CA LYS A 409 20.21 -14.53 4.46
C LYS A 409 20.23 -13.02 4.72
N GLY A 410 21.01 -12.26 3.95
CA GLY A 410 21.11 -10.81 4.10
C GLY A 410 19.83 -10.07 3.71
N VAL A 411 19.13 -10.54 2.68
CA VAL A 411 17.80 -10.02 2.32
C VAL A 411 16.81 -10.30 3.46
N ALA A 412 16.79 -11.53 3.99
CA ALA A 412 15.94 -11.88 5.12
C ALA A 412 16.25 -11.03 6.38
N LEU A 413 17.53 -10.74 6.66
CA LEU A 413 17.93 -9.81 7.72
C LEU A 413 17.33 -8.41 7.49
N HIS A 414 17.53 -7.85 6.30
CA HIS A 414 17.04 -6.51 5.92
C HIS A 414 15.52 -6.39 6.12
N GLU A 415 14.74 -7.29 5.52
CA GLU A 415 13.28 -7.25 5.61
C GLU A 415 12.76 -7.51 7.03
N THR A 416 13.49 -8.30 7.83
CA THR A 416 13.16 -8.51 9.24
C THR A 416 13.45 -7.26 10.06
N LEU A 417 14.49 -6.49 9.75
CA LEU A 417 14.76 -5.20 10.41
C LEU A 417 13.67 -4.16 10.11
N HIS A 418 13.16 -4.11 8.87
CA HIS A 418 11.94 -3.35 8.55
C HIS A 418 10.78 -3.78 9.46
N ALA A 419 10.49 -5.09 9.53
CA ALA A 419 9.41 -5.60 10.40
C ALA A 419 9.63 -5.30 11.89
N LEU A 420 10.87 -5.11 12.33
CA LEU A 420 11.22 -4.68 13.69
C LEU A 420 11.09 -3.16 13.90
N GLY A 421 10.91 -2.37 12.83
CA GLY A 421 10.70 -0.92 12.89
C GLY A 421 11.91 -0.08 12.52
N VAL A 422 12.89 -0.65 11.80
CA VAL A 422 14.09 0.06 11.34
C VAL A 422 13.87 0.53 9.90
N ALA A 423 14.08 1.82 9.62
CA ALA A 423 14.03 2.38 8.26
C ALA A 423 15.42 2.37 7.61
N HIS A 424 15.51 2.76 6.34
CA HIS A 424 16.80 2.82 5.65
C HIS A 424 17.78 3.83 6.23
N GLU A 425 19.06 3.50 6.16
CA GLU A 425 20.13 4.34 6.71
C GLU A 425 20.33 5.64 5.88
N HIS A 426 20.16 5.57 4.56
CA HIS A 426 20.35 6.73 3.66
C HIS A 426 19.19 7.74 3.69
N VAL A 427 18.08 7.41 4.34
CA VAL A 427 16.97 8.35 4.56
C VAL A 427 17.06 9.02 5.92
N ARG A 428 18.15 8.88 6.68
CA ARG A 428 18.32 9.62 7.94
C ARG A 428 18.34 11.12 7.71
N MET A 429 17.85 11.86 8.71
CA MET A 429 17.88 13.33 8.74
C MET A 429 19.29 13.94 8.68
N ASP A 430 20.31 13.21 9.09
CA ASP A 430 21.73 13.62 9.06
C ASP A 430 22.48 13.08 7.83
N ARG A 431 21.82 12.38 6.90
CA ARG A 431 22.48 11.67 5.79
C ARG A 431 23.33 12.57 4.88
N ASP A 432 22.95 13.82 4.69
CA ASP A 432 23.69 14.79 3.86
C ASP A 432 25.04 15.21 4.50
N GLN A 433 25.30 14.86 5.77
CA GLN A 433 26.63 14.98 6.40
C GLN A 433 27.55 13.81 6.07
N HIS A 434 27.01 12.74 5.49
CA HIS A 434 27.70 11.46 5.25
C HIS A 434 27.76 11.11 3.77
N ILE A 435 26.72 11.40 3.01
CA ILE A 435 26.64 11.14 1.56
C ILE A 435 26.21 12.40 0.81
N ARG A 436 26.66 12.52 -0.43
CA ARG A 436 26.09 13.43 -1.43
C ARG A 436 25.17 12.63 -2.35
N VAL A 437 23.93 13.07 -2.47
CA VAL A 437 22.97 12.52 -3.43
C VAL A 437 23.15 13.20 -4.79
N ASP A 438 23.41 12.42 -5.84
CA ASP A 438 23.52 12.91 -7.21
C ASP A 438 22.18 12.81 -7.95
N TRP A 439 21.39 13.87 -7.80
CA TRP A 439 20.08 14.01 -8.44
C TRP A 439 20.13 14.04 -9.97
N SER A 440 21.30 14.25 -10.59
CA SER A 440 21.45 14.21 -12.05
C SER A 440 21.44 12.78 -12.62
N ASN A 441 21.59 11.77 -11.76
CA ASN A 441 21.62 10.36 -12.13
C ASN A 441 20.49 9.54 -11.49
N ILE A 442 19.57 10.14 -10.75
CA ILE A 442 18.41 9.45 -10.15
C ILE A 442 17.21 9.56 -11.08
N ASP A 443 16.47 8.47 -11.28
CA ASP A 443 15.14 8.53 -11.91
C ASP A 443 14.16 9.24 -10.96
N PRO A 444 13.69 10.47 -11.28
CA PRO A 444 12.94 11.30 -10.34
C PRO A 444 11.60 10.71 -9.91
N ARG A 445 11.07 9.72 -10.65
CA ARG A 445 9.83 9.02 -10.29
C ARG A 445 9.96 8.24 -8.98
N TYR A 446 11.18 7.94 -8.53
CA TYR A 446 11.49 7.31 -7.25
C TYR A 446 12.00 8.31 -6.19
N TYR A 447 11.58 9.59 -6.27
CA TYR A 447 11.95 10.63 -5.30
C TYR A 447 11.66 10.23 -3.85
N ASP A 448 10.59 9.47 -3.61
CA ASP A 448 10.22 8.98 -2.28
C ASP A 448 11.34 8.15 -1.62
N ALA A 449 12.11 7.39 -2.40
CA ALA A 449 13.23 6.59 -1.90
C ALA A 449 14.44 7.41 -1.41
N PHE A 450 14.43 8.73 -1.63
CA PHE A 450 15.49 9.64 -1.20
C PHE A 450 14.99 10.77 -0.30
N ALA A 451 13.70 10.77 0.05
CA ALA A 451 13.17 11.73 1.02
C ALA A 451 13.75 11.46 2.42
N VAL A 452 14.43 12.43 3.01
CA VAL A 452 15.03 12.31 4.36
C VAL A 452 13.97 12.33 5.43
N SER A 453 13.99 11.37 6.38
CA SER A 453 13.16 11.13 7.59
C SER A 453 12.87 12.37 8.41
N ASP A 454 11.60 12.53 8.84
CA ASP A 454 11.18 13.76 9.49
C ASP A 454 11.85 13.75 10.85
N PRO A 455 12.69 14.74 11.22
CA PRO A 455 13.34 14.82 12.52
C PRO A 455 12.40 14.61 13.70
N LYS A 456 11.14 15.03 13.52
CA LYS A 456 10.14 14.94 14.57
C LYS A 456 9.62 13.51 14.73
N THR A 457 9.75 12.72 13.67
CA THR A 457 9.37 11.33 13.57
C THR A 457 10.58 10.58 13.08
N PHE A 458 11.73 10.71 13.72
CA PHE A 458 12.90 9.91 13.41
C PHE A 458 13.87 10.03 14.56
N THR A 459 14.29 8.90 15.12
CA THR A 459 15.34 8.89 16.12
C THR A 459 16.38 7.86 15.76
N THR A 460 17.63 8.28 15.87
CA THR A 460 18.80 7.42 15.73
C THR A 460 19.18 6.78 17.06
N TYR A 461 18.52 7.17 18.16
CA TYR A 461 18.94 6.89 19.53
C TYR A 461 20.43 7.21 19.79
N GLY A 462 20.99 8.20 19.10
CA GLY A 462 22.41 8.56 19.22
C GLY A 462 23.37 7.62 18.49
N VAL A 463 22.86 6.64 17.73
CA VAL A 463 23.66 5.73 16.91
C VAL A 463 24.20 6.48 15.70
N LYS A 464 25.52 6.36 15.46
CA LYS A 464 26.21 7.05 14.35
C LYS A 464 25.78 6.47 13.00
N TYR A 465 25.95 7.28 11.94
CA TYR A 465 25.69 6.85 10.58
C TYR A 465 26.63 5.72 10.17
N ASP A 466 26.11 4.68 9.52
CA ASP A 466 26.90 3.53 9.07
C ASP A 466 26.72 3.20 7.58
N TYR A 467 27.78 3.46 6.81
CA TYR A 467 27.87 3.07 5.40
C TYR A 467 27.72 1.57 5.16
N GLY A 468 28.07 0.73 6.15
CA GLY A 468 27.98 -0.72 6.11
C GLY A 468 26.71 -1.32 6.72
N SER A 469 25.74 -0.49 7.11
CA SER A 469 24.47 -0.99 7.66
C SER A 469 23.77 -1.91 6.65
N ILE A 470 23.16 -2.99 7.13
CA ILE A 470 22.31 -3.85 6.30
C ILE A 470 21.12 -3.06 5.70
N MET A 471 20.74 -1.95 6.34
CA MET A 471 19.65 -1.05 5.93
C MET A 471 20.11 0.08 4.99
N HIS A 472 21.39 0.12 4.61
CA HIS A 472 21.84 1.09 3.60
C HIS A 472 21.55 0.58 2.19
N TYR A 473 21.08 1.47 1.32
CA TYR A 473 20.94 1.20 -0.12
C TYR A 473 22.29 1.04 -0.82
N ARG A 474 22.27 0.36 -1.98
CA ARG A 474 23.43 0.28 -2.88
C ARG A 474 23.77 1.67 -3.41
N TRP A 475 25.05 1.93 -3.65
CA TRP A 475 25.59 3.22 -4.10
C TRP A 475 24.95 3.78 -5.39
N ASN A 476 24.36 2.93 -6.24
CA ASN A 476 23.71 3.27 -7.51
C ASN A 476 22.20 2.97 -7.54
N SER A 477 21.54 2.85 -6.38
CA SER A 477 20.09 2.65 -6.33
C SER A 477 19.34 3.75 -7.10
N ALA A 478 18.27 3.38 -7.81
CA ALA A 478 17.45 4.24 -8.66
C ALA A 478 18.20 5.00 -9.77
N ALA A 479 19.40 4.53 -10.15
CA ALA A 479 20.21 5.19 -11.16
C ALA A 479 19.61 5.09 -12.57
N ILE A 480 19.65 6.19 -13.32
CA ILE A 480 19.38 6.20 -14.77
C ILE A 480 20.54 5.53 -15.51
N ASN A 481 21.78 5.88 -15.14
CA ASN A 481 22.97 5.15 -15.56
C ASN A 481 23.50 4.32 -14.38
N PRO A 482 23.29 2.99 -14.39
CA PRO A 482 23.71 2.12 -13.29
C PRO A 482 25.23 2.01 -13.10
N GLN A 483 26.04 2.51 -14.06
CA GLN A 483 27.49 2.60 -13.92
C GLN A 483 27.95 3.81 -13.11
N LYS A 484 27.03 4.72 -12.75
CA LYS A 484 27.31 5.92 -11.96
C LYS A 484 26.56 5.86 -10.63
N GLY A 485 27.17 6.43 -9.59
CA GLY A 485 26.61 6.44 -8.25
C GLY A 485 25.51 7.47 -8.13
N THR A 486 24.50 7.16 -7.35
CA THR A 486 23.46 8.11 -6.91
C THR A 486 23.72 8.58 -5.50
N MET A 487 24.48 7.82 -4.70
CA MET A 487 24.93 8.19 -3.35
C MET A 487 26.45 8.07 -3.27
N ILE A 488 27.11 9.20 -2.97
CA ILE A 488 28.57 9.31 -2.93
C ILE A 488 29.00 9.61 -1.49
N PRO A 489 29.71 8.70 -0.79
CA PRO A 489 30.23 8.98 0.55
C PRO A 489 31.18 10.17 0.59
N LEU A 490 30.98 11.07 1.56
CA LEU A 490 31.80 12.27 1.75
C LEU A 490 33.14 11.98 2.43
N VAL A 491 33.22 10.89 3.18
CA VAL A 491 34.43 10.43 3.87
C VAL A 491 34.92 9.17 3.20
N ASN A 492 36.22 9.09 2.89
CA ASN A 492 36.89 7.92 2.30
C ASN A 492 36.03 7.21 1.23
N GLU A 493 35.66 7.97 0.19
CA GLU A 493 34.71 7.57 -0.84
C GLU A 493 34.99 6.17 -1.40
N ALA A 494 36.24 5.89 -1.77
CA ALA A 494 36.64 4.62 -2.38
C ALA A 494 36.41 3.40 -1.46
N ALA A 495 36.61 3.55 -0.15
CA ALA A 495 36.36 2.48 0.81
C ALA A 495 34.87 2.36 1.12
N ASN A 496 34.22 3.47 1.43
CA ASN A 496 32.84 3.49 1.90
C ASN A 496 31.83 3.16 0.80
N SER A 497 32.12 3.47 -0.47
CA SER A 497 31.23 3.12 -1.59
C SER A 497 31.07 1.61 -1.75
N ARG A 498 32.06 0.82 -1.32
CA ARG A 498 32.02 -0.65 -1.36
C ARG A 498 31.21 -1.26 -0.21
N LEU A 499 30.93 -0.49 0.84
CA LEU A 499 30.12 -0.91 1.99
C LEU A 499 28.62 -0.70 1.71
N LEU A 500 28.28 0.31 0.90
CA LEU A 500 26.90 0.65 0.58
C LEU A 500 26.16 -0.53 -0.06
N GLY A 501 25.08 -0.98 0.59
CA GLY A 501 24.23 -2.04 0.08
C GLY A 501 24.76 -3.46 0.30
N GLN A 502 25.72 -3.64 1.21
CA GLN A 502 26.15 -4.97 1.63
C GLN A 502 24.96 -5.79 2.16
N ARG A 503 24.98 -7.11 1.92
CA ARG A 503 23.96 -8.07 2.38
C ARG A 503 24.58 -9.32 3.04
N LYS A 504 25.71 -9.14 3.74
CA LYS A 504 26.46 -10.24 4.38
C LYS A 504 26.00 -10.52 5.81
N GLY A 505 25.61 -9.48 6.54
CA GLY A 505 25.22 -9.58 7.95
C GLY A 505 24.98 -8.23 8.60
N LEU A 506 24.57 -8.24 9.87
CA LEU A 506 24.37 -7.04 10.66
C LEU A 506 25.70 -6.35 10.95
N SER A 507 25.75 -5.04 10.76
CA SER A 507 26.83 -4.21 11.26
C SER A 507 26.74 -4.04 12.78
N GLN A 508 27.77 -3.47 13.39
CA GLN A 508 27.75 -3.17 14.82
C GLN A 508 26.70 -2.12 15.19
N THR A 509 26.45 -1.15 14.31
CA THR A 509 25.45 -0.09 14.55
C THR A 509 24.03 -0.60 14.36
N ASP A 510 23.79 -1.55 13.44
CA ASP A 510 22.50 -2.24 13.32
C ASP A 510 22.14 -2.91 14.66
N VAL A 511 23.12 -3.60 15.27
CA VAL A 511 22.97 -4.26 16.57
C VAL A 511 22.76 -3.25 17.70
N GLU A 512 23.51 -2.14 17.71
CA GLU A 512 23.35 -1.08 18.71
C GLU A 512 21.94 -0.49 18.64
N LEU A 513 21.46 -0.19 17.42
CA LEU A 513 20.13 0.38 17.18
C LEU A 513 19.02 -0.55 17.67
N LEU A 514 19.08 -1.85 17.33
CA LEU A 514 18.11 -2.83 17.82
C LEU A 514 18.13 -2.94 19.35
N ASN A 515 19.30 -2.92 19.97
CA ASN A 515 19.41 -2.97 21.42
C ASN A 515 18.85 -1.71 22.11
N LYS A 516 19.01 -0.51 21.52
CA LYS A 516 18.37 0.71 22.04
C LYS A 516 16.86 0.73 21.81
N LEU A 517 16.40 0.14 20.72
CA LEU A 517 14.98 0.07 20.36
C LEU A 517 14.20 -0.89 21.27
N TYR A 518 14.78 -2.05 21.59
CA TYR A 518 14.07 -3.18 22.22
C TYR A 518 14.63 -3.67 23.55
N CYS A 519 15.93 -3.50 23.80
CA CYS A 519 16.64 -4.26 24.85
C CYS A 519 17.04 -3.42 26.06
N LYS A 520 16.47 -2.22 26.19
CA LYS A 520 16.60 -1.40 27.38
C LYS A 520 15.41 -1.65 28.31
N PRO A 521 15.63 -1.65 29.64
CA PRO A 521 14.53 -1.82 30.59
C PRO A 521 13.52 -0.67 30.44
N ASP A 522 12.27 -0.92 30.83
CA ASP A 522 11.20 0.10 30.74
C ASP A 522 11.52 1.37 31.53
N SER A 523 12.36 1.29 32.56
CA SER A 523 12.84 2.46 33.32
C SER A 523 13.83 3.33 32.56
N CYS A 524 14.36 2.86 31.42
CA CYS A 524 15.30 3.60 30.58
C CYS A 524 14.66 3.99 29.26
N GLN A 525 14.15 5.22 29.19
CA GLN A 525 13.44 5.74 28.02
C GLN A 525 14.02 7.07 27.55
N ASP A 526 13.76 7.38 26.29
CA ASP A 526 13.88 8.72 25.76
C ASP A 526 12.47 9.31 25.71
N THR A 527 12.22 10.40 26.43
CA THR A 527 10.91 11.07 26.47
C THR A 527 10.73 12.07 25.32
N ASN A 528 11.75 12.21 24.46
CA ASN A 528 11.74 13.13 23.33
C ASN A 528 12.42 12.52 22.11
N VAL A 529 11.79 12.66 20.94
CA VAL A 529 12.32 12.14 19.66
C VAL A 529 13.69 12.72 19.28
N TYR A 530 13.98 13.96 19.69
CA TYR A 530 15.25 14.63 19.39
C TYR A 530 16.43 14.17 20.24
N CYS A 531 16.21 13.28 21.22
CA CYS A 531 17.26 12.74 22.05
C CYS A 531 18.43 12.16 21.25
N GLY A 532 18.13 11.42 20.17
CA GLY A 532 19.17 10.85 19.32
C GLY A 532 20.00 11.91 18.60
N ALA A 533 19.35 12.93 18.06
CA ALA A 533 20.02 14.05 17.40
C ALA A 533 20.90 14.85 18.38
N TRP A 534 20.39 15.17 19.57
CA TRP A 534 21.16 15.85 20.61
C TRP A 534 22.36 15.03 21.09
N ALA A 535 22.20 13.72 21.22
CA ALA A 535 23.29 12.82 21.58
C ALA A 535 24.41 12.84 20.53
N LEU A 536 24.08 12.80 19.23
CA LEU A 536 25.06 12.89 18.14
C LEU A 536 25.80 14.24 18.13
N GLN A 537 25.20 15.30 18.65
CA GLN A 537 25.85 16.62 18.83
C GLN A 537 26.65 16.76 20.13
N GLY A 538 26.80 15.68 20.90
CA GLY A 538 27.51 15.68 22.18
C GLY A 538 26.81 16.51 23.25
N VAL A 539 25.49 16.71 23.17
CA VAL A 539 24.74 17.50 24.17
C VAL A 539 24.63 16.77 25.52
N CYS A 540 24.71 15.43 25.51
CA CYS A 540 24.67 14.59 26.70
C CYS A 540 25.74 14.96 27.75
N THR A 541 26.91 15.45 27.32
CA THR A 541 28.05 15.73 28.21
C THR A 541 28.24 17.22 28.53
N ARG A 542 27.43 18.11 27.95
CA ARG A 542 27.54 19.56 28.19
C ARG A 542 26.97 19.91 29.56
N SER A 543 27.73 20.62 30.39
CA SER A 543 27.35 20.98 31.77
C SER A 543 26.03 21.75 31.87
N SER A 544 25.64 22.50 30.82
CA SER A 544 24.38 23.25 30.79
C SER A 544 23.15 22.38 30.54
N ASN A 545 23.30 21.18 29.98
CA ASN A 545 22.19 20.35 29.50
C ASN A 545 22.22 18.90 30.01
N ASN A 546 23.30 18.47 30.66
CA ASN A 546 23.50 17.09 31.13
C ASN A 546 22.38 16.61 32.07
N VAL A 547 21.85 17.47 32.95
CA VAL A 547 20.73 17.13 33.84
C VAL A 547 19.48 16.82 33.04
N TRP A 548 19.12 17.70 32.09
CA TRP A 548 17.93 17.52 31.25
C TRP A 548 18.07 16.27 30.37
N MET A 549 19.24 16.08 29.75
CA MET A 549 19.55 14.90 28.93
C MET A 549 19.53 13.61 29.77
N GLY A 550 20.03 13.65 31.00
CA GLY A 550 20.00 12.51 31.91
C GLY A 550 18.60 12.12 32.38
N GLN A 551 17.66 13.05 32.39
CA GLN A 551 16.27 12.78 32.74
C GLN A 551 15.43 12.35 31.53
N ASN A 552 15.69 12.91 30.35
CA ASN A 552 14.82 12.78 29.19
C ASN A 552 15.39 11.94 28.05
N CYS A 553 16.69 11.66 28.02
CA CYS A 553 17.38 11.06 26.88
C CYS A 553 18.31 9.92 27.29
N ARG A 554 17.85 9.06 28.22
CA ARG A 554 18.69 8.05 28.84
C ARG A 554 19.17 6.99 27.84
N LYS A 555 18.31 6.55 26.92
CA LYS A 555 18.71 5.57 25.87
C LYS A 555 19.73 6.19 24.94
N SER A 556 19.45 7.40 24.45
CA SER A 556 20.33 8.09 23.50
C SER A 556 21.69 8.45 24.08
N CYS A 557 21.75 8.85 25.35
CA CYS A 557 23.00 9.23 26.02
C CYS A 557 23.80 8.06 26.62
N GLY A 558 23.32 6.82 26.51
CA GLY A 558 24.00 5.68 27.14
C GLY A 558 23.97 5.74 28.68
N LEU A 559 22.86 6.23 29.23
CA LEU A 559 22.60 6.33 30.68
C LEU A 559 21.58 5.29 31.16
N CYS A 560 21.38 4.26 30.32
CA CYS A 560 20.93 2.93 30.72
C CYS A 560 22.17 2.10 31.05
#